data_AF-A0A5C7H6U1-F1
#
_entry.id   AF-A0A5C7H6U1-F1
#
_cell.length_a   1.000
_cell.length_b   1.000
_cell.length_c   1.000
_cell.angle_alpha   90.00
_cell.angle_beta   90.00
_cell.angle_gamma   90.00
#
_symmetry.space_group_name_H-M   'P 1'
#
loop_
_entity.id
_entity.type
_entity.pdbx_description
1 polymer ?
#
loop_
_entity_poly.entity_id
_entity_poly.type
_entity_poly.pdbx_seq_one_letter_code
_entity_poly.pdbx_strand_id
1 'polypeptide(L)'
;MAQTNDVALRSSLVWLAVIMVIVGMYTHSWKKIMVTYVVGILGIAGLFLPDWDFFDRSYSRWCYPISTEERDAILALRHTSLFKRYRIYPLRVVAYTTIYGFALYKWWVFVSN
;
A
#
# COMPACT_ATOMS: atom_id res chain seq x y z
N MET A 1 -4.47 -4.49 17.90
CA MET A 1 -3.75 -4.11 16.67
C MET A 1 -4.47 -4.51 15.37
N ALA A 2 -5.46 -5.43 15.38
CA ALA A 2 -6.26 -5.73 14.18
C ALA A 2 -7.21 -4.58 13.77
N GLN A 3 -7.88 -3.95 14.73
CA GLN A 3 -8.93 -2.95 14.48
C GLN A 3 -8.51 -1.74 13.63
N THR A 4 -7.27 -1.24 13.75
CA THR A 4 -6.81 -0.08 12.97
C THR A 4 -6.56 -0.42 11.50
N ASN A 5 -6.03 -1.61 11.24
CA ASN A 5 -5.79 -2.10 9.89
C ASN A 5 -7.13 -2.39 9.20
N ASP A 6 -8.11 -2.89 9.96
CA ASP A 6 -9.47 -3.10 9.47
C ASP A 6 -10.15 -1.79 9.04
N VAL A 7 -9.97 -0.70 9.80
CA VAL A 7 -10.54 0.61 9.46
C VAL A 7 -9.88 1.20 8.20
N ALA A 8 -8.55 1.13 8.11
CA ALA A 8 -7.84 1.64 6.94
C ALA A 8 -8.16 0.85 5.67
N LEU A 9 -8.28 -0.48 5.78
CA LEU A 9 -8.67 -1.36 4.67
C LEU A 9 -10.12 -1.10 4.23
N ARG A 10 -11.05 -0.97 5.19
CA ARG A 10 -12.44 -0.64 4.86
C ARG A 10 -12.53 0.71 4.16
N SER A 11 -11.81 1.71 4.65
CA SER A 11 -11.76 3.04 4.03
C SER A 11 -11.20 2.99 2.60
N SER A 12 -10.12 2.24 2.37
CA SER A 12 -9.53 2.12 1.02
C SER A 12 -10.46 1.39 0.05
N LEU A 13 -11.20 0.37 0.50
CA LEU A 13 -12.21 -0.31 -0.30
C LEU A 13 -13.39 0.61 -0.66
N VAL A 14 -13.85 1.44 0.28
CA VAL A 14 -14.89 2.45 0.03
C VAL A 14 -14.41 3.45 -1.03
N TRP A 15 -13.19 3.95 -0.91
CA TRP A 15 -12.60 4.83 -1.92
C TRP A 15 -12.45 4.16 -3.29
N LEU A 16 -12.07 2.89 -3.33
CA LEU A 16 -12.03 2.12 -4.58
C LEU A 16 -13.42 2.03 -5.23
N ALA A 17 -14.47 1.79 -4.43
CA ALA A 17 -15.83 1.76 -4.95
C ALA A 17 -16.25 3.13 -5.53
N VAL A 18 -15.90 4.24 -4.87
CA VAL A 18 -16.15 5.60 -5.39
C VAL A 18 -15.46 5.81 -6.73
N ILE A 19 -14.18 5.43 -6.86
CA ILE A 19 -13.43 5.55 -8.11
C ILE A 19 -14.06 4.70 -9.21
N MET A 20 -14.49 3.47 -8.92
CA MET A 20 -15.17 2.61 -9.88
C MET A 20 -16.48 3.22 -10.39
N VAL A 21 -17.26 3.86 -9.52
CA VAL A 21 -18.49 4.57 -9.90
C VAL A 21 -18.17 5.75 -10.83
N ILE A 22 -17.16 6.56 -10.48
CA ILE A 22 -16.72 7.69 -11.30
C ILE A 22 -16.28 7.19 -12.69
N VAL A 23 -15.41 6.18 -12.76
CA VAL A 23 -14.97 5.60 -14.04
C VAL A 23 -16.16 5.04 -14.82
N GLY A 24 -17.09 4.37 -14.16
CA GLY A 24 -18.30 3.85 -14.80
C GLY A 24 -19.17 4.94 -15.40
N MET A 25 -19.37 6.04 -14.69
CA MET A 25 -20.12 7.20 -15.18
C MET A 25 -19.44 7.89 -16.36
N TYR A 26 -18.12 8.08 -16.31
CA TYR A 26 -17.39 8.79 -17.38
C TYR A 26 -17.19 7.95 -18.64
N THR A 27 -16.96 6.65 -18.49
CA THR A 27 -16.60 5.79 -19.63
C THR A 27 -17.69 4.86 -20.12
N HIS A 28 -18.81 4.70 -19.39
CA HIS A 28 -19.94 3.84 -19.72
C HIS A 28 -19.54 2.39 -20.13
N SER A 29 -18.34 1.95 -19.74
CA SER A 29 -17.72 0.70 -20.19
C SER A 29 -17.39 -0.18 -19.01
N TRP A 30 -18.08 -1.32 -18.94
CA TRP A 30 -17.87 -2.34 -17.91
C TRP A 30 -16.44 -2.88 -17.88
N LYS A 31 -15.76 -2.93 -19.04
CA LYS A 31 -14.36 -3.37 -19.13
C LYS A 31 -13.44 -2.44 -18.33
N LYS A 32 -13.64 -1.12 -18.44
CA LYS A 32 -12.83 -0.12 -17.74
C LYS A 32 -13.07 -0.14 -16.22
N ILE A 33 -14.30 -0.41 -15.81
CA ILE A 33 -14.66 -0.62 -14.40
C ILE A 33 -13.94 -1.86 -13.83
N MET A 34 -13.97 -3.00 -14.54
CA MET A 34 -13.31 -4.23 -14.08
C MET A 34 -11.79 -4.09 -13.98
N VAL A 35 -11.15 -3.44 -14.96
CA VAL A 35 -9.71 -3.16 -14.90
C VAL A 35 -9.39 -2.25 -13.70
N THR A 36 -10.20 -1.23 -13.46
CA THR A 36 -10.04 -0.33 -12.30
C THR A 36 -10.14 -1.08 -10.97
N TYR A 37 -11.07 -2.04 -10.87
CA TYR A 37 -11.17 -2.90 -9.70
C TYR A 37 -9.89 -3.73 -9.48
N VAL A 38 -9.42 -4.43 -10.52
CA VAL A 38 -8.21 -5.26 -10.43
C VAL A 38 -6.99 -4.43 -10.05
N VAL A 39 -6.78 -3.29 -10.71
CA VAL A 39 -5.67 -2.37 -10.39
C VAL A 39 -5.78 -1.84 -8.96
N GLY A 40 -6.98 -1.47 -8.53
CA GLY A 40 -7.23 -0.97 -7.18
C GLY A 40 -7.00 -2.02 -6.10
N ILE A 41 -7.47 -3.26 -6.29
CA ILE A 41 -7.23 -4.37 -5.36
C ILE A 41 -5.75 -4.72 -5.31
N LEU A 42 -5.05 -4.79 -6.45
CA LEU A 42 -3.60 -5.00 -6.46
C LEU A 42 -2.86 -3.87 -5.74
N GLY A 43 -3.35 -2.63 -5.88
CA GLY A 43 -2.76 -1.49 -5.19
C GLY A 43 -2.97 -1.53 -3.68
N ILE A 44 -4.17 -1.87 -3.22
CA ILE A 44 -4.47 -2.06 -1.80
C ILE A 44 -3.68 -3.26 -1.26
N ALA A 45 -3.64 -4.37 -1.99
CA ALA A 45 -2.89 -5.56 -1.62
C ALA A 45 -1.40 -5.24 -1.45
N GLY A 46 -0.79 -4.57 -2.42
CA GLY A 46 0.61 -4.14 -2.32
C GLY A 46 0.87 -3.13 -1.18
N LEU A 47 -0.16 -2.47 -0.65
CA LEU A 47 -0.06 -1.54 0.48
C LEU A 47 -0.34 -2.22 1.84
N PHE A 48 -1.06 -3.34 1.88
CA PHE A 48 -1.42 -4.00 3.14
C PHE A 48 -0.70 -5.35 3.37
N LEU A 49 -0.33 -6.08 2.32
CA LEU A 49 0.34 -7.38 2.43
C LEU A 49 1.82 -7.31 2.86
N PRO A 50 2.63 -6.31 2.46
CA PRO A 50 4.03 -6.31 2.87
C PRO A 50 4.12 -6.26 4.39
N ASP A 51 4.91 -7.17 4.98
CA ASP A 51 5.26 -7.10 6.39
C ASP A 51 6.09 -5.84 6.61
N TRP A 52 5.41 -4.75 6.95
CA TRP A 52 5.99 -3.43 7.04
C TRP A 52 7.09 -3.33 8.10
N ASP A 53 7.00 -4.17 9.14
CA ASP A 53 7.98 -4.21 10.22
C ASP A 53 9.27 -4.92 9.77
N PHE A 54 9.18 -5.86 8.83
CA PHE A 54 10.36 -6.51 8.24
C PHE A 54 11.21 -5.52 7.44
N PHE A 55 10.55 -4.73 6.58
CA PHE A 55 11.21 -3.79 5.66
C PHE A 55 11.66 -2.48 6.31
N ASP A 56 11.26 -2.20 7.55
CA ASP A 56 11.72 -1.03 8.32
C ASP A 56 13.17 -1.16 8.81
N ARG A 57 13.79 -2.33 8.58
CA ARG A 57 15.19 -2.59 8.91
C ARG A 57 16.13 -2.12 7.80
N SER A 58 17.39 -1.89 8.15
CA SER A 58 18.43 -1.54 7.17
C SER A 58 18.57 -2.60 6.09
N TYR A 59 18.78 -2.20 4.81
CA TYR A 59 18.89 -3.11 3.65
C TYR A 59 19.85 -4.27 3.86
N SER A 60 20.98 -4.04 4.53
CA SER A 60 21.98 -5.07 4.85
C SER A 60 21.42 -6.23 5.71
N ARG A 61 20.34 -5.98 6.45
CA ARG A 61 19.69 -6.95 7.34
C ARG A 61 18.49 -7.64 6.70
N TRP A 62 18.08 -7.26 5.48
CA TRP A 62 16.95 -7.91 4.81
C TRP A 62 17.22 -9.38 4.47
N CYS A 63 18.49 -9.75 4.27
CA CYS A 63 18.89 -11.14 4.00
C CYS A 63 19.06 -11.99 5.27
N TYR A 64 18.79 -11.44 6.46
CA TYR A 64 18.98 -12.13 7.74
C TYR A 64 17.63 -12.36 8.43
N PRO A 65 17.42 -13.54 9.06
CA PRO A 65 16.22 -13.81 9.83
C PRO A 65 16.11 -12.87 11.04
N ILE A 66 14.89 -12.50 11.41
CA ILE A 66 14.64 -11.66 12.59
C ILE A 66 14.90 -12.49 13.86
N SER A 67 15.70 -11.98 14.80
CA SER A 67 15.80 -12.60 16.12
C SER A 67 14.57 -12.24 16.95
N THR A 68 14.24 -13.09 17.93
CA THR A 68 13.12 -12.87 18.85
C THR A 68 13.29 -11.57 19.64
N GLU A 69 14.52 -11.26 20.03
CA GLU A 69 14.90 -10.04 20.74
C GLU A 69 14.68 -8.77 19.90
N GLU A 70 15.04 -8.81 18.61
CA GLU A 70 14.77 -7.69 17.69
C GLU A 70 13.26 -7.49 17.48
N ARG A 71 12.49 -8.58 17.43
CA ARG A 71 11.04 -8.53 17.25
C ARG A 71 10.35 -7.86 18.45
N ASP A 72 10.76 -8.21 19.66
CA ASP A 72 10.23 -7.59 20.89
C ASP A 72 10.66 -6.12 21.01
N ALA A 73 11.89 -5.79 20.59
CA ALA A 73 12.35 -4.42 20.54
C ALA A 73 11.56 -3.55 19.53
N ILE A 74 11.20 -4.09 18.37
CA ILE A 74 10.37 -3.40 17.36
C ILE A 74 8.95 -3.16 17.89
N LEU A 75 8.36 -4.17 18.55
CA LEU A 75 7.03 -4.05 19.17
C LEU A 75 7.01 -3.03 20.31
N ALA A 76 8.06 -3.00 21.15
CA ALA A 76 8.22 -2.01 22.21
C ALA A 76 8.38 -0.59 21.65
N LEU A 77 9.22 -0.42 20.62
CA LEU A 77 9.43 0.87 19.94
C LEU A 77 8.15 1.43 19.29
N ARG A 78 7.30 0.55 18.75
CA ARG A 78 5.99 0.92 18.20
C ARG A 78 5.06 1.52 19.26
N HIS A 79 5.16 1.08 20.52
CA HIS A 79 4.36 1.60 21.63
C HIS A 79 4.83 2.97 22.13
N THR A 80 6.14 3.23 22.07
CA THR A 80 6.74 4.45 22.64
C THR A 80 6.86 5.60 21.65
N SER A 81 6.86 5.34 20.34
CA SER A 81 7.25 6.35 19.35
C SER A 81 6.27 6.48 18.18
N LEU A 82 5.35 7.44 18.27
CA LEU A 82 4.61 7.95 17.11
C LEU A 82 5.54 8.65 16.09
N PHE A 83 6.74 9.08 16.51
CA PHE A 83 7.66 9.91 15.71
C PHE A 83 8.72 9.12 14.91
N LYS A 84 9.02 7.85 15.25
CA LYS A 84 9.94 7.04 14.41
C LYS A 84 9.30 6.55 13.10
N ARG A 85 7.97 6.66 13.00
CA ARG A 85 7.18 6.39 11.78
C ARG A 85 7.59 7.28 10.59
N TYR A 86 8.33 8.35 10.84
CA TYR A 86 8.87 9.27 9.81
C TYR A 86 10.34 9.01 9.48
N ARG A 87 10.91 7.85 9.81
CA ARG A 87 12.20 7.46 9.20
C ARG A 87 11.93 7.11 7.74
N ILE A 88 11.92 8.13 6.89
CA ILE A 88 11.79 8.03 5.44
C ILE A 88 12.91 7.12 4.97
N TYR A 89 12.58 5.87 4.66
CA TYR A 89 13.48 4.96 3.97
C TYR A 89 13.38 5.30 2.48
N PRO A 90 14.35 6.06 1.92
CA PRO A 90 14.21 6.69 0.62
C PRO A 90 13.98 5.65 -0.49
N LEU A 91 14.59 4.46 -0.40
CA LEU A 91 14.37 3.40 -1.40
C LEU A 91 12.93 2.88 -1.40
N ARG A 92 12.29 2.78 -0.22
CA ARG A 92 10.90 2.33 -0.10
C ARG A 92 9.97 3.33 -0.77
N VAL A 93 10.19 4.61 -0.51
CA VAL A 93 9.43 5.69 -1.14
C VAL A 93 9.66 5.69 -2.65
N VAL A 94 10.91 5.60 -3.12
CA VAL A 94 11.26 5.56 -4.55
C VAL A 94 10.65 4.34 -5.25
N ALA A 95 10.75 3.15 -4.66
CA ALA A 95 10.14 1.94 -5.22
C ALA A 95 8.62 2.10 -5.32
N TYR A 96 7.96 2.66 -4.30
CA TYR A 96 6.53 2.88 -4.36
C TYR A 96 6.10 3.95 -5.33
N THR A 97 6.74 5.12 -5.32
CA THR A 97 6.39 6.18 -6.27
C THR A 97 6.60 5.71 -7.70
N THR A 98 7.63 4.90 -7.96
CA THR A 98 7.90 4.37 -9.30
C THR A 98 6.88 3.31 -9.70
N ILE A 99 6.66 2.28 -8.88
CA ILE A 99 5.76 1.16 -9.22
C ILE A 99 4.31 1.64 -9.26
N TYR A 100 3.84 2.31 -8.20
CA TYR A 100 2.46 2.80 -8.13
C TYR A 100 2.24 3.95 -9.10
N GLY A 101 3.20 4.86 -9.26
CA GLY A 101 3.09 5.97 -10.21
C GLY A 101 3.01 5.49 -11.65
N PHE A 102 3.86 4.53 -12.04
CA PHE A 102 3.81 3.94 -13.38
C PHE A 102 2.51 3.17 -13.62
N ALA A 103 2.08 2.34 -12.66
CA ALA A 103 0.83 1.61 -12.76
C ALA A 103 -0.39 2.56 -12.86
N LEU A 104 -0.41 3.61 -12.04
CA LEU A 104 -1.47 4.63 -12.05
C LEU A 104 -1.49 5.40 -13.38
N TYR A 105 -0.32 5.77 -13.91
CA TYR A 105 -0.20 6.41 -15.23
C TYR A 105 -0.77 5.53 -16.34
N LYS A 106 -0.38 4.25 -16.38
CA LYS A 106 -0.88 3.29 -17.38
C LYS A 106 -2.38 3.07 -17.27
N TRP A 107 -2.90 2.96 -16.04
CA TRP A 107 -4.33 2.87 -15.79
C TRP A 107 -5.08 4.12 -16.24
N TRP A 108 -4.56 5.31 -15.92
CA TRP A 108 -5.17 6.58 -16.31
C TRP A 108 -5.29 6.71 -17.83
N VAL A 109 -4.21 6.42 -18.56
CA VAL A 109 -4.20 6.41 -20.03
C VAL A 109 -5.26 5.45 -20.59
N PHE A 110 -5.40 4.27 -19.99
CA PHE A 110 -6.41 3.27 -20.39
C PHE A 110 -7.84 3.73 -20.11
N VAL A 111 -8.08 4.43 -19.00
CA VAL A 111 -9.42 4.98 -18.70
C VAL A 111 -9.74 6.12 -19.65
N SER A 112 -8.79 7.02 -19.92
CA SER A 112 -9.00 8.21 -20.77
C SER A 112 -9.16 7.93 -22.26
N ASN A 113 -8.73 6.76 -22.74
CA ASN A 113 -8.82 6.35 -24.14
C ASN A 113 -9.96 5.37 -24.35
#